data_AF-A0A848TA53-F1
#
_entry.id   AF-A0A848TA53-F1
#
_cell.length_a   1.000
_cell.length_b   1.000
_cell.length_c   1.000
_cell.angle_alpha   90.00
_cell.angle_beta   90.00
_cell.angle_gamma   90.00
#
_symmetry.space_group_name_H-M   'P 1'
#
loop_
_entity.id
_entity.type
_entity.pdbx_description
1 polymer ?
#
loop_
_entity_poly.entity_id
_entity_poly.type
_entity_poly.pdbx_seq_one_letter_code
_entity_poly.pdbx_strand_id
1 'polypeptide(L)'
;PRYLAQRQRVIDIAADCGLTPLAMPETDIPMTSMPFLAPSPIPLGAIERTRHLTYAKYYRPLAGLPEVTRLFAHLVNIPCHGDVAKLSDDQIAGDMLICTERRIQAVAS
;
A
#
# COMPACT_ATOMS: atom_id res chain seq x y z
N PRO A 1 -8.92 -20.42 3.06
CA PRO A 1 -8.97 -20.19 1.59
C PRO A 1 -9.04 -18.72 1.17
N ARG A 2 -9.97 -17.91 1.72
CA ARG A 2 -10.19 -16.52 1.26
C ARG A 2 -8.98 -15.60 1.44
N TYR A 3 -8.26 -15.70 2.57
CA TYR A 3 -7.10 -14.84 2.85
C TYR A 3 -5.96 -15.00 1.85
N LEU A 4 -5.60 -16.24 1.48
CA LEU A 4 -4.51 -16.48 0.53
C LEU A 4 -4.86 -15.96 -0.88
N ALA A 5 -6.11 -16.17 -1.31
CA ALA A 5 -6.59 -15.66 -2.60
C ALA A 5 -6.64 -14.13 -2.63
N GLN A 6 -7.13 -13.48 -1.56
CA GLN A 6 -7.14 -12.01 -1.48
C GLN A 6 -5.72 -11.44 -1.39
N ARG A 7 -4.81 -12.11 -0.70
CA ARG A 7 -3.39 -11.72 -0.66
C ARG A 7 -2.77 -11.73 -2.05
N GLN A 8 -2.94 -12.81 -2.80
CA GLN A 8 -2.40 -12.89 -4.17
C GLN A 8 -3.01 -11.81 -5.07
N ARG A 9 -4.35 -11.68 -5.03
CA ARG A 9 -5.07 -10.64 -5.78
C ARG A 9 -4.57 -9.22 -5.49
N VAL A 10 -4.36 -8.89 -4.21
CA VAL A 10 -3.83 -7.58 -3.80
C VAL A 10 -2.40 -7.38 -4.30
N ILE A 11 -1.55 -8.43 -4.29
CA ILE A 11 -0.19 -8.36 -4.84
C ILE A 11 -0.22 -8.06 -6.35
N ASP A 12 -1.07 -8.77 -7.09
CA ASP A 12 -1.16 -8.62 -8.54
C ASP A 12 -1.61 -7.20 -8.93
N ILE A 13 -2.69 -6.71 -8.30
CA ILE A 13 -3.19 -5.34 -8.55
C ILE A 13 -2.18 -4.27 -8.11
N ALA A 14 -1.49 -4.50 -6.99
CA ALA A 14 -0.46 -3.59 -6.49
C ALA A 14 0.70 -3.46 -7.49
N ALA A 15 1.13 -4.57 -8.09
CA ALA A 15 2.17 -4.57 -9.11
C ALA A 15 1.76 -3.73 -10.32
N ASP A 16 0.52 -3.87 -10.80
CA ASP A 16 -0.02 -3.08 -11.91
C ASP A 16 -0.13 -1.58 -11.59
N CYS A 17 -0.32 -1.24 -10.31
CA CYS A 17 -0.31 0.15 -9.83
C CYS A 17 1.10 0.70 -9.56
N GLY A 18 2.15 -0.10 -9.75
CA GLY A 18 3.55 0.31 -9.52
C GLY A 18 4.01 0.22 -8.06
N LEU A 19 3.28 -0.48 -7.20
CA LEU A 19 3.69 -0.82 -5.84
C LEU A 19 4.47 -2.14 -5.83
N THR A 20 5.47 -2.25 -4.95
CA THR A 20 6.24 -3.50 -4.77
C THR A 20 6.08 -4.02 -3.35
N PRO A 21 5.81 -5.32 -3.11
CA PRO A 21 5.79 -5.88 -1.77
C PRO A 21 7.10 -5.59 -1.03
N LEU A 22 7.03 -5.15 0.24
CA LEU A 22 8.24 -4.95 1.06
C LEU A 22 8.99 -6.27 1.25
N ALA A 23 8.25 -7.36 1.38
CA ALA A 23 8.76 -8.73 1.39
C ALA A 23 7.69 -9.65 0.80
N MET A 24 8.13 -10.69 0.09
CA MET A 24 7.21 -11.73 -0.38
C MET A 24 6.80 -12.61 0.79
N PRO A 25 5.49 -12.87 0.98
CA PRO A 25 5.00 -13.66 2.09
C PRO A 25 5.24 -15.15 1.84
N GLU A 26 5.45 -15.92 2.91
CA GLU A 26 5.44 -17.38 2.84
C GLU A 26 4.06 -17.89 2.40
N THR A 27 4.03 -19.00 1.65
CA THR A 27 2.86 -19.41 0.86
C THR A 27 1.59 -19.66 1.68
N ASP A 28 1.71 -20.10 2.94
CA ASP A 28 0.56 -20.61 3.70
C ASP A 28 0.16 -19.76 4.92
N ILE A 29 0.74 -18.57 5.09
CA ILE A 29 0.42 -17.71 6.23
C ILE A 29 -0.76 -16.79 5.89
N PRO A 30 -1.90 -16.87 6.61
CA PRO A 30 -2.98 -15.92 6.46
C PRO A 30 -2.56 -14.54 6.97
N MET A 31 -2.83 -13.51 6.17
CA MET A 31 -2.45 -12.13 6.49
C MET A 31 -3.67 -11.22 6.39
N THR A 32 -3.78 -10.25 7.29
CA THR A 32 -4.85 -9.25 7.26
C THR A 32 -4.46 -8.01 6.46
N SER A 33 -3.17 -7.73 6.33
CA SER A 33 -2.60 -6.67 5.50
C SER A 33 -1.21 -7.05 5.00
N MET A 34 -0.79 -6.43 3.90
CA MET A 34 0.52 -6.59 3.28
C MET A 34 1.23 -5.24 3.17
N PRO A 35 2.52 -5.15 3.54
CA PRO A 35 3.32 -3.95 3.33
C PRO A 35 3.83 -3.84 1.89
N PHE A 36 3.71 -2.65 1.31
CA PHE A 36 4.18 -2.30 -0.03
C PHE A 36 5.01 -1.02 -0.02
N LEU A 37 5.90 -0.89 -1.00
CA LEU A 37 6.70 0.29 -1.27
C LEU A 37 6.21 0.95 -2.56
N ALA A 38 5.95 2.25 -2.49
CA ALA A 38 5.75 3.09 -3.66
C ALA A 38 7.08 3.59 -4.24
N PRO A 39 7.11 3.96 -5.53
CA PRO A 39 8.30 4.55 -6.17
C PRO A 39 8.54 6.00 -5.74
N SER A 40 7.62 6.60 -4.97
CA SER A 40 7.72 7.96 -4.45
C SER A 40 7.12 8.04 -3.05
N PRO A 41 7.50 9.03 -2.21
CA PRO A 41 6.96 9.16 -0.87
C PRO A 41 5.44 9.30 -0.87
N ILE A 42 4.77 8.54 -0.01
CA ILE A 42 3.32 8.56 0.18
C ILE A 42 3.01 9.51 1.34
N PRO A 43 2.49 10.72 1.10
CA PRO A 43 2.06 11.60 2.18
C PRO A 43 0.86 11.00 2.91
N LEU A 44 0.72 11.24 4.22
CA LEU A 44 -0.43 10.74 4.99
C LEU A 44 -1.78 11.18 4.39
N GLY A 45 -1.86 12.42 3.89
CA GLY A 45 -3.06 12.91 3.22
C GLY A 45 -3.41 12.20 1.90
N ALA A 46 -2.53 11.35 1.33
CA ALA A 46 -2.91 10.45 0.23
C ALA A 46 -3.65 9.22 0.74
N ILE A 47 -3.17 8.65 1.84
CA ILE A 47 -3.83 7.52 2.53
C ILE A 47 -5.24 7.91 2.97
N GLU A 48 -5.43 9.13 3.47
CA GLU A 48 -6.75 9.63 3.89
C GLU A 48 -7.76 9.81 2.74
N ARG A 49 -7.30 9.80 1.48
CA ARG A 49 -8.16 9.93 0.29
C ARG A 49 -8.65 8.59 -0.26
N THR A 50 -8.13 7.47 0.23
CA THR A 50 -8.66 6.15 -0.17
C THR A 50 -10.10 6.01 0.30
N ARG A 51 -10.92 5.29 -0.47
CA ARG A 51 -12.38 5.27 -0.31
C ARG A 51 -12.92 3.92 0.10
N HIS A 52 -12.26 2.84 -0.33
CA HIS A 52 -12.79 1.49 -0.24
C HIS A 52 -12.02 0.66 0.79
N LEU A 53 -10.71 0.88 0.89
CA LEU A 53 -9.83 0.24 1.85
C LEU A 53 -9.17 1.28 2.76
N THR A 54 -9.11 0.97 4.05
CA THR A 54 -8.36 1.75 5.02
C THR A 54 -6.90 1.33 4.98
N TYR A 55 -6.05 2.18 4.42
CA TYR A 55 -4.61 1.98 4.40
C TYR A 55 -3.95 2.55 5.65
N ALA A 56 -2.76 2.06 5.95
CA ALA A 56 -1.99 2.55 7.10
C ALA A 56 -0.49 2.52 6.81
N LYS A 57 0.31 3.16 7.67
CA LYS A 57 1.77 3.02 7.70
C LYS A 57 2.16 2.44 9.05
N TYR A 58 2.85 1.30 9.04
CA TYR A 58 3.32 0.65 10.27
C TYR A 58 4.81 0.32 10.20
N TYR A 59 5.64 0.62 11.19
CA TYR A 59 5.44 1.52 12.34
C TYR A 59 6.20 2.82 12.14
N ARG A 60 5.78 3.87 12.85
CA ARG A 60 6.52 5.13 12.87
C ARG A 60 7.96 4.88 13.33
N PRO A 61 8.99 5.41 12.65
CA PRO A 61 10.37 5.27 13.09
C PRO A 61 10.56 5.81 14.51
N LEU A 62 11.28 5.06 15.36
CA LEU A 62 11.63 5.49 16.72
C LEU A 62 12.69 6.60 16.71
N ALA A 63 13.55 6.60 15.69
CA ALA A 63 14.56 7.62 15.45
C ALA A 63 14.59 7.97 13.96
N GLY A 64 14.97 9.21 13.64
CA GLY A 64 15.07 9.72 12.27
C GLY A 64 16.33 9.26 11.54
N LEU A 65 16.58 7.95 11.47
CA LEU A 65 17.68 7.40 10.69
C LEU A 65 17.36 7.44 9.18
N PRO A 66 18.31 7.83 8.31
CA PRO A 66 18.03 8.08 6.90
C PRO A 66 17.25 6.97 6.19
N GLU A 67 17.71 5.71 6.31
CA GLU A 67 17.05 4.58 5.65
C GLU A 67 15.69 4.24 6.24
N VAL A 68 15.53 4.36 7.57
CA VAL A 68 14.26 4.05 8.24
C VAL A 68 13.21 5.10 7.90
N THR A 69 13.60 6.38 7.88
CA THR A 69 12.76 7.48 7.44
C THR A 69 12.39 7.35 5.97
N ARG A 70 13.36 7.00 5.10
CA ARG A 70 13.12 6.76 3.68
C ARG A 70 12.15 5.61 3.47
N LEU A 71 12.35 4.48 4.14
CA LEU A 71 11.48 3.31 4.06
C LEU A 71 10.04 3.67 4.47
N PHE A 72 9.87 4.29 5.63
CA PHE A 72 8.56 4.68 6.15
C PHE A 72 7.84 5.69 5.23
N ALA A 73 8.59 6.60 4.59
CA ALA A 73 8.02 7.56 3.64
C ALA A 73 7.37 6.86 2.44
N HIS A 74 7.93 5.76 1.96
CA HIS A 74 7.43 5.01 0.80
C HIS A 74 6.48 3.86 1.15
N LEU A 75 6.43 3.46 2.42
CA LEU A 75 5.64 2.32 2.89
C LEU A 75 4.14 2.60 2.91
N VAL A 76 3.33 1.61 2.56
CA VAL A 76 1.89 1.55 2.84
C VAL A 76 1.48 0.10 3.11
N ASN A 77 0.62 -0.11 4.09
CA ASN A 77 0.03 -1.40 4.39
C ASN A 77 -1.39 -1.45 3.83
N ILE A 78 -1.63 -2.44 2.97
CA ILE A 78 -2.88 -2.61 2.23
C ILE A 78 -3.61 -3.85 2.77
N PRO A 79 -4.90 -3.76 3.14
CA PRO A 79 -5.66 -4.91 3.61
C PRO A 79 -5.74 -6.04 2.57
N CYS A 80 -5.61 -7.28 3.03
CA CYS A 80 -5.81 -8.50 2.24
C CYS A 80 -6.68 -9.53 2.99
N HIS A 81 -7.46 -9.08 3.97
CA HIS A 81 -8.40 -9.91 4.71
C HIS A 81 -9.62 -10.32 3.87
N GLY A 82 -10.45 -11.23 4.39
CA GLY A 82 -11.61 -11.78 3.68
C GLY A 82 -12.62 -10.75 3.14
N ASP A 83 -12.79 -9.61 3.80
CA ASP A 83 -13.73 -8.56 3.35
C ASP A 83 -13.30 -7.84 2.06
N VAL A 84 -12.03 -7.95 1.64
CA VAL A 84 -11.55 -7.42 0.34
C VAL A 84 -12.30 -8.08 -0.83
N ALA A 85 -12.82 -9.30 -0.64
CA ALA A 85 -13.64 -9.98 -1.63
C ALA A 85 -14.95 -9.24 -1.99
N LYS A 86 -15.36 -8.23 -1.20
CA LYS A 86 -16.55 -7.40 -1.46
C LYS A 86 -16.29 -6.26 -2.47
N LEU A 87 -15.04 -6.01 -2.82
CA LEU A 87 -14.62 -4.93 -3.71
C LEU A 87 -14.26 -5.47 -5.10
N SER A 88 -14.45 -4.67 -6.13
CA SER A 88 -13.91 -4.95 -7.48
C SER A 88 -12.42 -4.64 -7.58
N ASP A 89 -11.76 -5.19 -8.60
CA ASP A 89 -10.34 -4.89 -8.87
C ASP A 89 -10.13 -3.40 -9.13
N ASP A 90 -11.03 -2.75 -9.88
CA ASP A 90 -10.99 -1.31 -10.15
C ASP A 90 -11.08 -0.45 -8.89
N GLN A 91 -11.89 -0.87 -7.90
CA GLN A 91 -12.00 -0.16 -6.62
C GLN A 91 -10.70 -0.25 -5.82
N ILE A 92 -10.07 -1.43 -5.81
CA ILE A 92 -8.78 -1.65 -5.14
C ILE A 92 -7.69 -0.86 -5.84
N ALA A 93 -7.62 -0.95 -7.18
CA ALA A 93 -6.66 -0.23 -8.00
C ALA A 93 -6.81 1.29 -7.85
N GLY A 94 -8.04 1.80 -7.82
CA GLY A 94 -8.31 3.23 -7.60
C GLY A 94 -7.70 3.75 -6.29
N ASP A 95 -7.84 3.01 -5.19
CA ASP A 95 -7.22 3.38 -3.91
C ASP A 95 -5.68 3.26 -3.94
N MET A 96 -5.14 2.26 -4.65
CA MET A 96 -3.68 2.10 -4.81
C MET A 96 -3.06 3.23 -5.64
N LEU A 97 -3.72 3.65 -6.73
CA LEU A 97 -3.24 4.71 -7.61
C LEU A 97 -3.11 6.05 -6.90
N ILE A 98 -4.01 6.36 -5.96
CA ILE A 98 -3.90 7.55 -5.10
C ILE A 98 -2.55 7.58 -4.35
N CYS A 99 -2.00 6.42 -4.00
CA CYS A 99 -0.73 6.29 -3.29
C CYS A 99 0.50 6.34 -4.20
N THR A 100 0.33 6.21 -5.52
CA THR A 100 1.41 6.21 -6.51
C THR A 100 1.41 7.43 -7.43
N GLU A 101 0.36 8.26 -7.36
CA GLU A 101 0.28 9.54 -8.06
C GLU A 101 1.47 10.45 -7.71
N ARG A 102 2.24 10.83 -8.73
CA ARG A 102 3.22 11.92 -8.61
C ARG A 102 2.45 13.23 -8.57
N ARG A 103 2.34 13.87 -7.40
CA ARG A 103 2.08 15.31 -7.40
C ARG A 103 3.31 15.99 -7.97
N ILE A 104 3.17 16.62 -9.14
CA ILE A 104 4.04 17.71 -9.54
C ILE A 104 3.86 18.77 -8.45
N GLN A 105 4.88 18.96 -7.59
CA GLN A 105 4.94 20.17 -6.80
C GLN A 105 5.08 21.31 -7.80
N ALA A 106 4.02 22.10 -7.98
CA ALA A 106 4.15 23.39 -8.63
C ALA A 106 5.20 24.17 -7.84
N VAL A 107 6.34 24.40 -8.47
CA VAL A 107 7.39 25.27 -7.94
C VAL A 107 6.78 26.67 -7.94
N ALA A 108 6.35 27.14 -6.77
CA ALA A 108 6.05 28.55 -6.58
C ALA A 108 7.37 29.30 -6.79
N SER A 109 7.40 30.09 -7.87
CA SER A 109 8.46 31.05 -8.19
C SER A 109 8.28 32.32 -7.38
#